data_AF-A0A4Z1JL66-F1
#
_entry.id   AF-A0A4Z1JL66-F1
#
_cell.length_a   1.000
_cell.length_b   1.000
_cell.length_c   1.000
_cell.angle_alpha   90.00
_cell.angle_beta   90.00
_cell.angle_gamma   90.00
#
_symmetry.space_group_name_H-M   'P 1'
#
loop_
_entity.id
_entity.type
_entity.pdbx_description
1 polymer ?
#
loop_
_entity_poly.entity_id
_entity_poly.type
_entity_poly.pdbx_seq_one_letter_code
_entity_poly.pdbx_strand_id
1 'polypeptide(L)'
;MASEQPKKENTVLTKWGPVVIFNGTNYPFFENSVVMAMAAANALGFLDDTETIVAVPAETDSDIQWRIYQSYIKRKGYAISILNSAINDIQRAAIVELIQAGDITGSWNKLVAMDPAQHPSFVTNVRDTIYEETFDPKTQTIRQFIDILLSHQIMISTSKGAICDLELRSVLLEKLPNTGIWRSSRDFAINMKLSLEKTILLLVVMASLPIPKSDTNDGDAVNTIVKKNDKRRGRENGKVKERLDTFASGEEVQVSMDPLYLARIRTLGNRLAQISTFTTLKGLVLGRTFMG
;
A
#
# COMPACT_ATOMS: atom_id res chain seq x y z
N MET A 1 0.78 -13.47 20.48
CA MET A 1 -0.49 -12.74 20.31
C MET A 1 -0.91 -12.95 18.87
N ALA A 2 -2.17 -13.28 18.60
CA ALA A 2 -2.64 -13.39 17.22
C ALA A 2 -2.66 -11.98 16.62
N SER A 3 -1.85 -11.75 15.57
CA SER A 3 -1.91 -10.51 14.79
C SER A 3 -3.33 -10.38 14.24
N GLU A 4 -4.04 -9.30 14.62
CA GLU A 4 -5.35 -9.01 14.03
C GLU A 4 -5.15 -8.87 12.53
N GLN A 5 -5.92 -9.60 11.73
CA GLN A 5 -5.89 -9.41 10.27
C GLN A 5 -6.06 -7.92 9.96
N PRO A 6 -5.35 -7.38 8.95
CA PRO A 6 -5.39 -5.97 8.65
C PRO A 6 -6.85 -5.58 8.44
N LYS A 7 -7.35 -4.79 9.39
CA LYS A 7 -8.77 -4.43 9.45
C LYS A 7 -9.09 -3.78 8.12
N LYS A 8 -9.97 -4.42 7.34
CA LYS A 8 -10.37 -3.92 6.03
C LYS A 8 -10.82 -2.47 6.23
N GLU A 9 -10.15 -1.55 5.52
CA GLU A 9 -10.48 -0.14 5.63
C GLU A 9 -11.96 0.08 5.34
N ASN A 10 -12.63 0.82 6.22
CA ASN A 10 -14.03 1.16 6.02
C ASN A 10 -14.12 2.10 4.83
N THR A 11 -14.92 1.75 3.84
CA THR A 11 -15.11 2.55 2.64
C THR A 11 -16.55 2.98 2.49
N VAL A 12 -16.74 4.16 1.90
CA VAL A 12 -18.02 4.64 1.39
C VAL A 12 -18.00 4.58 -0.13
N LEU A 13 -19.09 4.13 -0.73
CA LEU A 13 -19.23 4.16 -2.19
C LEU A 13 -19.77 5.52 -2.62
N THR A 14 -18.98 6.28 -3.37
CA THR A 14 -19.41 7.53 -4.00
C THR A 14 -19.69 7.30 -5.47
N LYS A 15 -20.25 8.32 -6.15
CA LYS A 15 -20.40 8.32 -7.61
C LYS A 15 -19.07 8.17 -8.36
N TRP A 16 -17.95 8.54 -7.74
CA TRP A 16 -16.62 8.54 -8.34
C TRP A 16 -15.75 7.37 -7.90
N GLY A 17 -16.34 6.41 -7.18
CA GLY A 17 -15.66 5.21 -6.70
C GLY A 17 -15.64 5.11 -5.17
N PRO A 18 -15.01 4.04 -4.64
CA PRO A 18 -14.87 3.84 -3.21
C PRO A 18 -13.89 4.87 -2.62
N VAL A 19 -14.32 5.49 -1.53
CA VAL A 19 -13.48 6.41 -0.74
C VAL A 19 -13.31 5.81 0.65
N VAL A 20 -12.07 5.74 1.12
CA VAL A 20 -11.73 5.26 2.47
C VAL A 20 -12.21 6.30 3.48
N ILE A 21 -12.84 5.86 4.55
CA ILE A 21 -13.27 6.71 5.65
C ILE A 21 -12.07 6.94 6.57
N PHE A 22 -11.76 8.21 6.84
CA PHE A 22 -10.68 8.56 7.74
C PHE A 22 -10.99 8.12 9.18
N ASN A 23 -10.10 7.33 9.76
CA ASN A 23 -10.24 6.81 11.13
C ASN A 23 -9.17 7.34 12.11
N GLY A 24 -8.34 8.30 11.67
CA GLY A 24 -7.26 8.87 12.46
C GLY A 24 -5.94 8.10 12.40
N THR A 25 -5.91 6.87 11.89
CA THR A 25 -4.68 6.07 11.74
C THR A 25 -4.34 5.72 10.28
N ASN A 26 -5.32 5.81 9.39
CA ASN A 26 -5.23 5.39 7.99
C ASN A 26 -5.02 6.55 7.01
N TYR A 27 -4.45 7.68 7.45
CA TYR A 27 -4.40 8.92 6.66
C TYR A 27 -3.89 8.71 5.22
N PRO A 28 -2.78 7.98 4.95
CA PRO A 28 -2.33 7.77 3.58
C PRO A 28 -3.33 7.00 2.69
N PHE A 29 -4.12 6.07 3.26
CA PHE A 29 -5.15 5.36 2.51
C PHE A 29 -6.36 6.26 2.21
N PHE A 30 -6.79 7.02 3.22
CA PHE A 30 -7.80 8.05 3.10
C PHE A 30 -7.42 9.05 2.00
N GLU A 31 -6.23 9.65 2.10
CA GLU A 31 -5.74 10.67 1.18
C GLU A 31 -5.77 10.18 -0.27
N ASN A 32 -5.17 9.01 -0.52
CA ASN A 32 -5.12 8.43 -1.86
C ASN A 32 -6.52 8.23 -2.44
N SER A 33 -7.47 7.73 -1.64
CA SER A 33 -8.83 7.48 -2.11
C SER A 33 -9.60 8.77 -2.43
N VAL A 34 -9.41 9.82 -1.62
CA VAL A 34 -10.01 11.14 -1.85
C VAL A 34 -9.43 11.79 -3.11
N VAL A 35 -8.10 11.79 -3.26
CA VAL A 35 -7.41 12.36 -4.43
C VAL A 35 -7.91 11.69 -5.72
N MET A 36 -8.04 10.36 -5.72
CA MET A 36 -8.56 9.62 -6.88
C MET A 36 -10.02 9.97 -7.19
N ALA A 37 -10.88 10.06 -6.18
CA ALA A 37 -12.28 10.46 -6.37
C ALA A 37 -12.41 11.91 -6.86
N MET A 38 -11.59 12.82 -6.33
CA MET A 38 -11.53 14.22 -6.76
C MET A 38 -11.06 14.35 -8.21
N ALA A 39 -10.03 13.61 -8.60
CA ALA A 39 -9.57 13.56 -9.99
C ALA A 39 -10.68 13.06 -10.93
N ALA A 40 -11.37 11.98 -10.56
CA ALA A 40 -12.51 11.46 -11.33
C ALA A 40 -13.71 12.42 -11.37
N ALA A 41 -13.87 13.28 -10.36
CA ALA A 41 -14.87 14.35 -10.33
C ALA A 41 -14.43 15.63 -11.07
N ASN A 42 -13.21 15.65 -11.62
CA ASN A 42 -12.54 16.84 -12.15
C ASN A 42 -12.43 17.98 -11.13
N ALA A 43 -12.38 17.66 -9.83
CA ALA A 43 -12.42 18.62 -8.73
C ALA A 43 -11.09 18.70 -7.94
N LEU A 44 -10.01 18.11 -8.48
CA LEU A 44 -8.71 18.05 -7.81
C LEU A 44 -8.12 19.45 -7.54
N GLY A 45 -8.41 20.43 -8.40
CA GLY A 45 -7.93 21.81 -8.27
C GLY A 45 -8.36 22.51 -6.97
N PHE A 46 -9.40 22.00 -6.30
CA PHE A 46 -9.86 22.50 -5.00
C PHE A 46 -9.04 21.99 -3.82
N LEU A 47 -8.13 21.02 -4.00
CA LEU A 47 -7.25 20.54 -2.94
C LEU A 47 -5.88 21.23 -2.93
N ASP A 48 -5.46 21.76 -4.08
CA ASP A 48 -4.13 22.34 -4.31
C ASP A 48 -4.17 23.83 -4.68
N ASP A 49 -5.32 24.50 -4.50
CA ASP A 49 -5.56 25.90 -4.84
C ASP A 49 -5.29 26.26 -6.32
N THR A 50 -5.32 25.27 -7.23
CA THR A 50 -5.15 25.53 -8.67
C THR A 50 -6.48 25.81 -9.38
N GLU A 51 -7.61 25.59 -8.73
CA GLU A 51 -8.92 25.92 -9.30
C GLU A 51 -9.10 27.45 -9.42
N THR A 52 -9.29 27.92 -10.64
CA THR A 52 -9.58 29.34 -10.89
C THR A 52 -10.92 29.74 -10.27
N ILE A 53 -10.89 30.71 -9.36
CA ILE A 53 -12.12 31.30 -8.79
C ILE A 53 -12.90 32.01 -9.91
N VAL A 54 -14.15 31.61 -10.10
CA VAL A 54 -15.05 32.21 -11.09
C VAL A 54 -16.05 33.11 -10.37
N ALA A 55 -16.06 34.40 -10.71
CA ALA A 55 -17.05 35.35 -10.20
C ALA A 55 -18.44 35.04 -10.77
N VAL A 56 -19.48 35.42 -10.01
CA VAL A 56 -20.87 35.36 -10.50
C VAL A 56 -20.97 36.30 -11.72
N PRO A 57 -21.40 35.79 -12.89
CA PRO A 57 -21.61 36.66 -14.05
C PRO A 57 -22.70 37.69 -13.75
N ALA A 58 -22.51 38.94 -14.19
CA ALA A 58 -23.61 39.91 -14.20
C ALA A 58 -24.73 39.38 -15.12
N GLU A 59 -26.00 39.65 -14.79
CA GLU A 59 -27.19 39.12 -15.49
C GLU A 59 -27.21 39.40 -17.00
N THR A 60 -26.34 40.26 -17.49
CA THR A 60 -26.27 40.75 -18.88
C THR A 60 -25.23 40.09 -19.77
N ASP A 61 -24.33 39.22 -19.28
CA ASP A 61 -23.20 38.72 -20.09
C ASP A 61 -23.18 37.20 -20.33
N SER A 62 -23.19 36.85 -21.63
CA SER A 62 -22.61 35.64 -22.25
C SER A 62 -22.98 34.28 -21.63
N ASP A 63 -23.80 33.49 -22.34
CA ASP A 63 -24.10 32.08 -22.06
C ASP A 63 -22.86 31.25 -21.69
N ILE A 64 -21.69 31.60 -22.24
CA ILE A 64 -20.43 30.90 -21.97
C ILE A 64 -19.96 31.15 -20.53
N GLN A 65 -20.01 32.39 -20.03
CA GLN A 65 -19.60 32.70 -18.65
C GLN A 65 -20.52 32.04 -17.63
N TRP A 66 -21.83 32.06 -17.89
CA TRP A 66 -22.80 31.36 -17.05
C TRP A 66 -22.52 29.84 -17.00
N ARG A 67 -22.23 29.22 -18.14
CA ARG A 67 -21.86 27.79 -18.18
C ARG A 67 -20.56 27.49 -17.42
N ILE A 68 -19.56 28.37 -17.48
CA ILE A 68 -18.32 28.22 -16.72
C ILE A 68 -18.60 28.31 -15.22
N TYR A 69 -19.36 29.31 -14.77
CA TYR A 69 -19.75 29.48 -13.37
C TYR A 69 -20.54 28.27 -12.84
N GLN A 70 -21.56 27.81 -13.57
CA GLN A 70 -22.34 26.62 -13.20
C GLN A 70 -21.45 25.37 -13.10
N SER A 71 -20.50 25.23 -14.03
CA SER A 71 -19.52 24.13 -14.00
C SER A 71 -18.63 24.20 -12.76
N TYR A 72 -18.15 25.38 -12.38
CA TYR A 72 -17.38 25.61 -11.15
C TYR A 72 -18.18 25.26 -9.89
N ILE A 73 -19.40 25.79 -9.72
CA ILE A 73 -20.27 25.49 -8.57
C ILE A 73 -20.56 23.98 -8.47
N LYS A 74 -20.79 23.33 -9.61
CA LYS A 74 -21.03 21.87 -9.66
C LYS A 74 -19.82 21.08 -9.15
N ARG A 75 -18.61 21.40 -9.61
CA ARG A 75 -17.38 20.74 -9.16
C ARG A 75 -17.09 21.03 -7.69
N LYS A 76 -17.33 22.26 -7.23
CA LYS A 76 -17.24 22.64 -5.81
C LYS A 76 -18.14 21.75 -4.94
N GLY A 77 -19.39 21.55 -5.37
CA GLY A 77 -20.32 20.65 -4.70
C GLY A 77 -19.85 19.19 -4.68
N TYR A 78 -19.21 18.72 -5.75
CA TYR A 78 -18.62 17.38 -5.79
C TYR A 78 -17.49 17.22 -4.77
N ALA A 79 -16.58 18.20 -4.69
CA ALA A 79 -15.48 18.17 -3.74
C ALA A 79 -15.97 18.11 -2.29
N ILE A 80 -16.95 18.95 -1.94
CA ILE A 80 -17.58 18.94 -0.61
C ILE A 80 -18.23 17.58 -0.34
N SER A 81 -18.95 17.02 -1.32
CA SER A 81 -19.61 15.72 -1.20
C SER A 81 -18.63 14.59 -0.93
N ILE A 82 -17.50 14.56 -1.65
CA ILE A 82 -16.45 13.55 -1.49
C ILE A 82 -15.83 13.65 -0.09
N LEU A 83 -15.40 14.85 0.33
CA LEU A 83 -14.79 15.04 1.65
C LEU A 83 -15.73 14.68 2.78
N ASN A 84 -16.97 15.19 2.74
CA ASN A 84 -17.95 14.96 3.81
C ASN A 84 -18.35 13.48 3.95
N SER A 85 -18.33 12.72 2.85
CA SER A 85 -18.66 11.29 2.87
C SER A 85 -17.56 10.45 3.52
N ALA A 86 -16.32 10.95 3.52
CA ALA A 86 -15.12 10.17 3.87
C ALA A 86 -14.58 10.48 5.28
N ILE A 87 -15.35 11.16 6.13
CA ILE A 87 -14.93 11.58 7.46
C ILE A 87 -16.01 11.29 8.52
N ASN A 88 -15.58 11.05 9.75
CA ASN A 88 -16.50 10.86 10.88
C ASN A 88 -16.94 12.19 11.51
N ASP A 89 -17.81 12.13 12.51
CA ASP A 89 -18.39 13.32 13.14
C ASP A 89 -17.36 14.24 13.79
N ILE A 90 -16.27 13.71 14.35
CA ILE A 90 -15.19 14.48 14.97
C ILE A 90 -14.45 15.29 13.92
N GLN A 91 -14.04 14.66 12.82
CA GLN A 91 -13.34 15.37 11.75
C GLN A 91 -14.27 16.32 11.00
N ARG A 92 -15.55 15.95 10.84
CA ARG A 92 -16.57 16.84 10.26
C ARG A 92 -16.73 18.11 11.08
N ALA A 93 -16.81 18.00 12.41
CA ALA A 93 -16.88 19.16 13.29
C ALA A 93 -15.65 20.07 13.15
N ALA A 94 -14.46 19.51 12.87
CA ALA A 94 -13.24 20.28 12.72
C ALA A 94 -13.15 21.07 11.39
N ILE A 95 -13.95 20.72 10.38
CA ILE A 95 -13.89 21.36 9.04
C ILE A 95 -15.21 22.01 8.61
N VAL A 96 -16.28 21.90 9.39
CA VAL A 96 -17.62 22.36 8.99
C VAL A 96 -17.67 23.85 8.68
N GLU A 97 -16.99 24.68 9.48
CA GLU A 97 -16.93 26.13 9.26
C GLU A 97 -16.20 26.48 7.96
N LEU A 98 -15.14 25.74 7.62
CA LEU A 98 -14.38 25.91 6.39
C LEU A 98 -15.23 25.50 5.17
N ILE A 99 -15.97 24.39 5.27
CA ILE A 99 -16.93 23.98 4.23
C ILE A 99 -18.03 25.03 4.04
N GLN A 100 -18.56 25.60 5.13
CA GLN A 100 -19.58 26.65 5.07
C GLN A 100 -19.05 27.94 4.44
N ALA A 101 -17.80 28.31 4.73
CA ALA A 101 -17.09 29.40 4.06
C ALA A 101 -16.73 29.06 2.60
N GLY A 102 -16.88 27.81 2.18
CA GLY A 102 -16.52 27.33 0.87
C GLY A 102 -15.01 27.20 0.64
N ASP A 103 -14.24 27.12 1.72
CA ASP A 103 -12.79 26.91 1.76
C ASP A 103 -12.46 25.41 1.80
N ILE A 104 -12.43 24.79 0.62
CA ILE A 104 -12.17 23.36 0.46
C ILE A 104 -10.69 23.05 0.75
N THR A 105 -9.78 23.93 0.32
CA THR A 105 -8.34 23.74 0.55
C THR A 105 -8.00 23.84 2.03
N GLY A 106 -8.57 24.82 2.74
CA GLY A 106 -8.45 24.91 4.20
C GLY A 106 -9.00 23.66 4.88
N SER A 107 -10.17 23.17 4.45
CA SER A 107 -10.75 21.92 4.96
C SER A 107 -9.80 20.73 4.77
N TRP A 108 -9.20 20.61 3.57
CA TRP A 108 -8.22 19.58 3.26
C TRP A 108 -6.96 19.70 4.12
N ASN A 109 -6.37 20.89 4.23
CA ASN A 109 -5.19 21.14 5.04
C ASN A 109 -5.44 20.83 6.52
N LYS A 110 -6.65 21.07 7.02
CA LYS A 110 -7.04 20.69 8.38
C LYS A 110 -7.05 19.17 8.58
N LEU A 111 -7.48 18.40 7.59
CA LEU A 111 -7.44 16.93 7.62
C LEU A 111 -6.01 16.40 7.48
N VAL A 112 -5.19 17.01 6.61
CA VAL A 112 -3.75 16.70 6.47
C VAL A 112 -3.03 16.87 7.82
N ALA A 113 -3.36 17.93 8.57
CA ALA A 113 -2.78 18.19 9.87
C ALA A 113 -3.16 17.15 10.95
N MET A 114 -4.14 16.28 10.68
CA MET A 114 -4.51 15.17 11.56
C MET A 114 -3.76 13.87 11.22
N ASP A 115 -2.83 13.88 10.25
CA ASP A 115 -2.00 12.73 9.91
C ASP A 115 -1.16 12.31 11.14
N PRO A 116 -1.39 11.13 11.72
CA PRO A 116 -0.64 10.68 12.89
C PRO A 116 0.83 10.38 12.57
N ALA A 117 1.19 10.20 11.30
CA ALA A 117 2.58 10.03 10.89
C ALA A 117 3.45 11.27 11.15
N GLN A 118 2.82 12.42 11.48
CA GLN A 118 3.51 13.61 11.98
C GLN A 118 3.98 13.46 13.44
N HIS A 119 3.46 12.48 14.19
CA HIS A 119 3.78 12.26 15.60
C HIS A 119 4.85 11.16 15.77
N PRO A 120 6.01 11.47 16.38
CA PRO A 120 7.10 10.50 16.55
C PRO A 120 6.67 9.22 17.26
N SER A 121 5.83 9.32 18.30
CA SER A 121 5.38 8.14 19.05
C SER A 121 4.54 7.18 18.21
N PHE A 122 3.70 7.70 17.31
CA PHE A 122 2.94 6.85 16.39
C PHE A 122 3.88 6.14 15.42
N VAL A 123 4.86 6.87 14.86
CA VAL A 123 5.86 6.29 13.94
C VAL A 123 6.66 5.19 14.63
N THR A 124 7.14 5.42 15.85
CA THR A 124 7.83 4.40 16.65
C THR A 124 6.95 3.18 16.87
N ASN A 125 5.71 3.34 17.31
CA ASN A 125 4.79 2.22 17.54
C ASN A 125 4.52 1.39 16.28
N VAL A 126 4.35 2.04 15.13
CA VAL A 126 4.16 1.33 13.85
C VAL A 126 5.44 0.58 13.45
N ARG A 127 6.61 1.17 13.65
CA ARG A 127 7.90 0.50 13.40
C ARG A 127 8.07 -0.71 14.32
N ASP A 128 7.80 -0.57 15.61
CA ASP A 128 7.88 -1.68 16.58
C ASP A 128 6.95 -2.82 16.15
N THR A 129 5.71 -2.50 15.77
CA THR A 129 4.76 -3.48 15.20
C THR A 129 5.36 -4.22 14.00
N ILE A 130 6.00 -3.52 13.06
CA ILE A 130 6.65 -4.15 11.90
C ILE A 130 7.77 -5.11 12.31
N TYR A 131 8.58 -4.75 13.30
CA TYR A 131 9.69 -5.59 13.77
C TYR A 131 9.25 -6.75 14.67
N GLU A 132 8.09 -6.65 15.30
CA GLU A 132 7.49 -7.71 16.11
C GLU A 132 6.65 -8.70 15.29
N GLU A 133 6.20 -8.28 14.10
CA GLU A 133 5.39 -9.10 13.20
C GLU A 133 6.17 -10.34 12.74
N THR A 134 5.50 -11.51 12.71
CA THR A 134 6.13 -12.79 12.41
C THR A 134 5.28 -13.62 11.47
N PHE A 135 5.91 -14.21 10.46
CA PHE A 135 5.17 -15.04 9.51
C PHE A 135 4.96 -16.45 10.07
N ASP A 136 3.71 -16.77 10.41
CA ASP A 136 3.28 -18.13 10.70
C ASP A 136 2.49 -18.72 9.52
N PRO A 137 3.07 -19.67 8.76
CA PRO A 137 2.42 -20.28 7.61
C PRO A 137 1.21 -21.16 7.98
N LYS A 138 0.98 -21.45 9.27
CA LYS A 138 -0.21 -22.20 9.73
C LYS A 138 -1.44 -21.32 9.88
N THR A 139 -1.25 -20.04 10.16
CA THR A 139 -2.34 -19.11 10.50
C THR A 139 -2.59 -18.08 9.41
N GLN A 140 -1.61 -17.80 8.56
CA GLN A 140 -1.75 -16.86 7.45
C GLN A 140 -0.99 -17.29 6.19
N THR A 141 -1.44 -16.79 5.05
CA THR A 141 -0.73 -16.90 3.77
C THR A 141 0.40 -15.87 3.69
N ILE A 142 1.41 -16.15 2.86
CA ILE A 142 2.50 -15.18 2.64
C ILE A 142 1.99 -13.84 2.07
N ARG A 143 0.91 -13.86 1.29
CA ARG A 143 0.29 -12.64 0.75
C ARG A 143 -0.31 -11.79 1.86
N GLN A 144 -1.01 -12.40 2.81
CA GLN A 144 -1.57 -11.69 3.96
C GLN A 144 -0.46 -11.05 4.80
N PHE A 145 0.62 -11.79 5.07
CA PHE A 145 1.77 -11.28 5.80
C PHE A 145 2.43 -10.08 5.09
N ILE A 146 2.67 -10.19 3.78
CA ILE A 146 3.23 -9.11 2.97
C ILE A 146 2.31 -7.89 2.95
N ASP A 147 1.00 -8.09 2.82
CA ASP A 147 0.00 -7.02 2.84
C ASP A 147 -0.01 -6.28 4.20
N ILE A 148 0.19 -6.99 5.32
CA ILE A 148 0.33 -6.39 6.66
C ILE A 148 1.58 -5.49 6.70
N LEU A 149 2.73 -6.02 6.29
CA LEU A 149 3.99 -5.27 6.31
C LEU A 149 3.94 -4.02 5.43
N LEU A 150 3.40 -4.15 4.20
CA LEU A 150 3.21 -3.02 3.30
C LEU A 150 2.21 -2.01 3.87
N SER A 151 1.15 -2.47 4.52
CA SER A 151 0.17 -1.57 5.14
C SER A 151 0.82 -0.67 6.18
N HIS A 152 1.61 -1.24 7.08
CA HIS A 152 2.34 -0.46 8.08
C HIS A 152 3.39 0.47 7.45
N GLN A 153 4.12 0.03 6.41
CA GLN A 153 5.04 0.90 5.66
C GLN A 153 4.32 2.12 5.09
N ILE A 154 3.13 1.93 4.52
CA ILE A 154 2.30 3.00 3.96
C ILE A 154 1.87 3.97 5.06
N MET A 155 1.43 3.47 6.23
CA MET A 155 0.96 4.31 7.34
C MET A 155 1.99 5.35 7.81
N ILE A 156 3.28 5.06 7.69
CA ILE A 156 4.37 5.98 8.08
C ILE A 156 5.15 6.54 6.90
N SER A 157 4.65 6.36 5.67
CA SER A 157 5.36 6.72 4.43
C SER A 157 5.65 8.22 4.27
N THR A 158 4.84 9.08 4.90
CA THR A 158 5.00 10.54 4.92
C THR A 158 5.92 11.03 6.03
N SER A 159 6.34 10.15 6.95
CA SER A 159 7.14 10.52 8.12
C SER A 159 8.64 10.51 7.83
N LYS A 160 9.43 11.24 8.64
CA LYS A 160 10.91 11.16 8.60
C LYS A 160 11.44 9.78 9.01
N GLY A 161 10.65 8.99 9.73
CA GLY A 161 10.99 7.63 10.16
C GLY A 161 10.41 6.54 9.25
N ALA A 162 9.99 6.90 8.03
CA ALA A 162 9.45 5.96 7.07
C ALA A 162 10.39 4.78 6.82
N ILE A 163 9.83 3.58 6.68
CA ILE A 163 10.59 2.38 6.34
C ILE A 163 10.83 2.34 4.84
N CYS A 164 12.10 2.26 4.45
CA CYS A 164 12.46 2.14 3.04
C CYS A 164 12.32 0.69 2.54
N ASP A 165 12.27 0.49 1.22
CA ASP A 165 12.12 -0.84 0.63
C ASP A 165 13.23 -1.81 1.01
N LEU A 166 14.46 -1.33 1.17
CA LEU A 166 15.59 -2.15 1.58
C LEU A 166 15.42 -2.71 3.00
N GLU A 167 14.92 -1.86 3.89
CA GLU A 167 14.65 -2.19 5.28
C GLU A 167 13.44 -3.14 5.37
N LEU A 168 12.33 -2.84 4.67
CA LEU A 168 11.16 -3.72 4.63
C LEU A 168 11.52 -5.09 4.04
N ARG A 169 12.34 -5.15 3.00
CA ARG A 169 12.85 -6.41 2.44
C ARG A 169 13.61 -7.21 3.49
N SER A 170 14.45 -6.54 4.28
CA SER A 170 15.25 -7.18 5.31
C SER A 170 14.37 -7.76 6.41
N VAL A 171 13.39 -6.99 6.90
CA VAL A 171 12.38 -7.48 7.86
C VAL A 171 11.60 -8.65 7.29
N LEU A 172 11.04 -8.52 6.08
CA LEU A 172 10.28 -9.59 5.42
C LEU A 172 11.07 -10.90 5.39
N LEU A 173 12.34 -10.86 4.99
CA LEU A 173 13.21 -12.04 4.91
C LEU A 173 13.59 -12.60 6.28
N GLU A 174 13.87 -11.76 7.26
CA GLU A 174 14.21 -12.16 8.62
C GLU A 174 13.06 -12.91 9.29
N LYS A 175 11.82 -12.45 9.06
CA LYS A 175 10.61 -12.99 9.70
C LYS A 175 10.07 -14.27 9.04
N LEU A 176 10.73 -14.78 8.00
CA LEU A 176 10.37 -16.06 7.40
C LEU A 176 10.85 -17.25 8.26
N PRO A 177 10.05 -18.34 8.33
CA PRO A 177 10.47 -19.58 8.98
C PRO A 177 11.80 -20.08 8.42
N ASN A 178 12.67 -20.55 9.30
CA ASN A 178 13.95 -21.11 8.90
C ASN A 178 13.81 -22.57 8.41
N THR A 179 12.81 -22.90 7.59
CA THR A 179 12.52 -24.27 7.14
C THR A 179 12.05 -24.31 5.68
N GLY A 180 12.26 -25.45 5.02
CA GLY A 180 11.68 -25.77 3.70
C GLY A 180 11.90 -24.70 2.64
N ILE A 181 10.82 -24.37 1.92
CA ILE A 181 10.83 -23.37 0.83
C ILE A 181 11.25 -21.98 1.31
N TRP A 182 10.91 -21.61 2.56
CA TRP A 182 11.15 -20.27 3.09
C TRP A 182 12.63 -19.98 3.29
N ARG A 183 13.38 -20.96 3.84
CA ARG A 183 14.83 -20.87 3.97
C ARG A 183 15.48 -20.70 2.59
N SER A 184 15.13 -21.56 1.63
CA SER A 184 15.71 -21.53 0.28
C SER A 184 15.39 -20.24 -0.46
N SER A 185 14.16 -19.73 -0.39
CA SER A 185 13.76 -18.46 -1.00
C SER A 185 14.49 -17.28 -0.37
N ARG A 186 14.68 -17.27 0.95
CA ARG A 186 15.45 -16.24 1.64
C ARG A 186 16.90 -16.21 1.19
N ASP A 187 17.58 -17.37 1.23
CA ASP A 187 18.99 -17.47 0.87
C ASP A 187 19.19 -17.05 -0.59
N PHE A 188 18.28 -17.45 -1.48
CA PHE A 188 18.29 -17.01 -2.87
C PHE A 188 18.09 -15.50 -3.03
N ALA A 189 17.10 -14.92 -2.36
CA ALA A 189 16.82 -13.48 -2.43
C ALA A 189 18.02 -12.64 -1.95
N ILE A 190 18.69 -13.08 -0.89
CA ILE A 190 19.90 -12.46 -0.35
C ILE A 190 21.05 -12.57 -1.36
N ASN A 191 21.34 -13.78 -1.85
CA ASN A 191 22.45 -14.04 -2.76
C ASN A 191 22.30 -13.29 -4.10
N MET A 192 21.09 -13.23 -4.63
CA MET A 192 20.76 -12.53 -5.88
C MET A 192 20.51 -11.03 -5.68
N LYS A 193 20.60 -10.52 -4.44
CA LYS A 193 20.37 -9.12 -4.08
C LYS A 193 19.06 -8.57 -4.66
N LEU A 194 17.98 -9.35 -4.58
CA LEU A 194 16.69 -8.99 -5.18
C LEU A 194 16.13 -7.68 -4.58
N SER A 195 15.41 -6.89 -5.38
CA SER A 195 14.61 -5.76 -4.86
C SER A 195 13.45 -6.27 -4.00
N LEU A 196 12.79 -5.37 -3.25
CA LEU A 196 11.59 -5.72 -2.49
C LEU A 196 10.51 -6.34 -3.40
N GLU A 197 10.20 -5.71 -4.54
CA GLU A 197 9.23 -6.22 -5.53
C GLU A 197 9.58 -7.64 -6.00
N LYS A 198 10.84 -7.87 -6.40
CA LYS A 198 11.29 -9.19 -6.88
C LYS A 198 11.28 -10.23 -5.76
N THR A 199 11.56 -9.81 -4.52
CA THR A 199 11.49 -10.68 -3.34
C THR A 199 10.05 -11.11 -3.06
N ILE A 200 9.10 -10.17 -3.07
CA ILE A 200 7.67 -10.45 -2.91
C ILE A 200 7.19 -11.42 -4.00
N LEU A 201 7.54 -11.13 -5.25
CA LEU A 201 7.19 -12.00 -6.39
C LEU A 201 7.70 -13.43 -6.20
N LEU A 202 8.99 -13.58 -5.85
CA LEU A 202 9.58 -14.87 -5.55
C LEU A 202 8.81 -15.61 -4.46
N LEU A 203 8.56 -14.95 -3.33
CA LEU A 203 7.92 -15.59 -2.17
C LEU A 203 6.50 -16.05 -2.49
N VAL A 204 5.73 -15.25 -3.24
CA VAL A 204 4.38 -15.63 -3.63
C VAL A 204 4.38 -16.77 -4.64
N VAL A 205 5.27 -16.74 -5.64
CA VAL A 205 5.44 -17.85 -6.59
C VAL A 205 5.75 -19.14 -5.84
N MET A 206 6.73 -19.10 -4.92
CA MET A 206 7.16 -20.26 -4.16
C MET A 206 6.06 -20.81 -3.24
N ALA A 207 5.24 -19.95 -2.67
CA ALA A 207 4.11 -20.33 -1.83
C ALA A 207 2.94 -20.96 -2.60
N SER A 208 2.77 -20.62 -3.89
CA SER A 208 1.74 -21.20 -4.75
C SER A 208 2.14 -22.57 -5.33
N LEU A 209 3.36 -23.02 -5.08
CA LEU A 209 3.81 -24.33 -5.55
C LEU A 209 3.20 -25.45 -4.69
N PRO A 210 2.77 -26.56 -5.29
CA PRO A 210 2.35 -27.73 -4.52
C PRO A 210 3.51 -28.18 -3.63
N ILE A 211 3.28 -28.19 -2.31
CA ILE A 211 4.21 -28.79 -1.36
C ILE A 211 4.30 -30.27 -1.74
N PRO A 212 5.48 -30.80 -2.10
CA PRO A 212 5.62 -32.23 -2.27
C PRO A 212 5.18 -32.88 -0.97
N LYS A 213 4.19 -33.78 -1.02
CA LYS A 213 3.87 -34.63 0.14
C LYS A 213 5.15 -35.39 0.47
N SER A 214 5.89 -34.93 1.47
CA SER A 214 6.89 -35.77 2.12
C SER A 214 6.10 -36.86 2.82
N ASP A 215 6.32 -38.11 2.42
CA ASP A 215 5.69 -39.28 3.00
C ASP A 215 5.65 -39.17 4.53
N THR A 216 4.45 -38.99 5.08
CA THR A 216 4.16 -39.33 6.48
C THR A 216 4.36 -40.83 6.61
N ASN A 217 5.58 -41.23 6.96
CA ASN A 217 5.81 -42.53 7.56
C ASN A 217 5.25 -42.49 8.98
N ASP A 218 4.08 -43.08 9.16
CA ASP A 218 3.73 -43.80 10.37
C ASP A 218 2.69 -44.89 10.03
N GLY A 219 3.06 -46.16 10.23
CA GLY A 219 2.14 -47.29 10.19
C GLY A 219 2.59 -48.51 9.36
N ASP A 220 3.40 -49.36 9.98
CA ASP A 220 3.47 -50.83 9.82
C ASP A 220 3.51 -51.48 8.41
N ALA A 221 4.68 -52.01 8.04
CA ALA A 221 4.79 -53.34 7.42
C ALA A 221 6.23 -53.89 7.52
N VAL A 222 6.32 -55.08 8.08
CA VAL A 222 7.50 -55.89 8.36
C VAL A 222 8.19 -56.43 7.09
N ASN A 223 9.53 -56.44 7.11
CA ASN A 223 10.51 -57.20 6.31
C ASN A 223 10.38 -57.30 4.78
N THR A 224 11.39 -56.76 4.08
CA THR A 224 12.30 -57.62 3.30
C THR A 224 13.63 -56.92 3.00
N ILE A 225 14.73 -57.62 3.30
CA ILE A 225 16.11 -57.24 3.00
C ILE A 225 16.38 -57.49 1.51
N VAL A 226 16.71 -56.45 0.74
CA VAL A 226 17.64 -56.55 -0.40
C VAL A 226 18.52 -55.31 -0.47
N LYS A 227 19.83 -55.54 -0.32
CA LYS A 227 20.90 -54.57 -0.53
C LYS A 227 20.81 -53.91 -1.92
N LYS A 228 20.87 -52.57 -1.97
CA LYS A 228 21.63 -51.81 -2.97
C LYS A 228 21.92 -50.41 -2.43
N ASN A 229 23.21 -50.13 -2.24
CA ASN A 229 23.74 -48.78 -2.13
C ASN A 229 23.34 -47.99 -3.38
N ASP A 230 22.83 -46.76 -3.23
CA ASP A 230 23.58 -45.52 -3.50
C ASP A 230 22.64 -44.32 -3.69
N LYS A 231 23.04 -43.19 -3.09
CA LYS A 231 22.63 -41.82 -3.42
C LYS A 231 21.13 -41.52 -3.58
N ARG A 232 20.42 -41.30 -2.48
CA ARG A 232 19.25 -40.41 -2.43
C ARG A 232 19.31 -39.46 -1.24
N ARG A 233 20.30 -38.57 -1.26
CA ARG A 233 20.31 -37.34 -0.46
C ARG A 233 20.37 -36.18 -1.46
N GLY A 234 19.24 -35.52 -1.74
CA GLY A 234 19.23 -34.34 -2.62
C GLY A 234 18.03 -34.11 -3.53
N ARG A 235 16.94 -34.90 -3.44
CA ARG A 235 15.82 -34.77 -4.39
C ARG A 235 14.90 -33.56 -4.11
N GLU A 236 14.79 -33.11 -2.86
CA GLU A 236 13.98 -31.94 -2.50
C GLU A 236 14.69 -30.62 -2.85
N ASN A 237 15.99 -30.52 -2.56
CA ASN A 237 16.79 -29.34 -2.93
C ASN A 237 16.97 -29.21 -4.45
N GLY A 238 17.00 -30.32 -5.19
CA GLY A 238 17.15 -30.30 -6.65
C GLY A 238 16.01 -29.57 -7.37
N LYS A 239 14.75 -29.84 -6.97
CA LYS A 239 13.58 -29.20 -7.58
C LYS A 239 13.42 -27.72 -7.20
N VAL A 240 13.80 -27.36 -5.97
CA VAL A 240 13.83 -25.96 -5.54
C VAL A 240 14.92 -25.22 -6.31
N LYS A 241 16.11 -25.81 -6.44
CA LYS A 241 17.24 -25.23 -7.17
C LYS A 241 16.94 -25.03 -8.65
N GLU A 242 16.43 -26.05 -9.34
CA GLU A 242 16.08 -25.97 -10.77
C GLU A 242 15.10 -24.81 -11.06
N ARG A 243 14.17 -24.54 -10.14
CA ARG A 243 13.18 -23.47 -10.29
C ARG A 243 13.69 -22.09 -9.89
N LEU A 244 14.58 -22.02 -8.91
CA LEU A 244 15.33 -20.80 -8.61
C LEU A 244 16.20 -20.40 -9.80
N ASP A 245 16.78 -21.40 -10.49
CA ASP A 245 17.54 -21.20 -11.71
C ASP A 245 16.62 -20.72 -12.87
N THR A 246 15.38 -21.22 -12.99
CA THR A 246 14.37 -20.69 -13.93
C THR A 246 13.94 -19.25 -13.60
N PHE A 247 13.74 -18.93 -12.32
CA PHE A 247 13.42 -17.55 -11.92
C PHE A 247 14.60 -16.60 -12.19
N ALA A 248 15.84 -17.08 -12.01
CA ALA A 248 17.06 -16.34 -12.32
C ALA A 248 17.28 -16.15 -13.83
N SER A 249 16.88 -17.12 -14.66
CA SER A 249 17.03 -17.05 -16.13
C SER A 249 16.02 -16.10 -16.79
N GLY A 250 14.99 -15.65 -16.07
CA GLY A 250 13.95 -14.78 -16.61
C GLY A 250 12.99 -15.50 -17.56
N GLU A 251 13.07 -16.83 -17.67
CA GLU A 251 12.04 -17.62 -18.32
C GLU A 251 10.77 -17.55 -17.46
N GLU A 252 9.75 -16.84 -17.97
CA GLU A 252 8.49 -16.67 -17.28
C GLU A 252 7.85 -18.03 -16.99
N VAL A 253 7.99 -18.50 -15.75
CA VAL A 253 7.08 -19.51 -15.23
C VAL A 253 5.70 -18.86 -15.28
N GLN A 254 4.80 -19.39 -16.13
CA GLN A 254 3.37 -19.03 -16.18
C GLN A 254 2.69 -19.44 -14.86
N VAL A 255 3.04 -18.75 -13.77
CA VAL A 255 2.24 -18.74 -12.56
C VAL A 255 1.21 -17.66 -12.79
N SER A 256 -0.08 -18.07 -12.84
CA SER A 256 -1.22 -17.15 -12.83
C SER A 256 -1.19 -16.35 -11.53
N MET A 257 -0.41 -15.28 -11.53
CA MET A 257 -0.41 -14.28 -10.50
C MET A 257 -1.40 -13.22 -10.94
N ASP A 258 -2.39 -12.94 -10.09
CA ASP A 258 -3.38 -11.90 -10.36
C ASP A 258 -2.69 -10.60 -10.79
N PRO A 259 -2.89 -10.15 -12.05
CA PRO A 259 -2.31 -8.90 -12.55
C PRO A 259 -2.65 -7.70 -11.67
N LEU A 260 -3.79 -7.72 -10.97
CA LEU A 260 -4.17 -6.68 -10.00
C LEU A 260 -3.27 -6.68 -8.77
N TYR A 261 -2.78 -7.83 -8.32
CA TYR A 261 -1.86 -7.92 -7.19
C TYR A 261 -0.47 -7.40 -7.57
N LEU A 262 0.02 -7.73 -8.76
CA LEU A 262 1.28 -7.18 -9.30
C LEU A 262 1.18 -5.68 -9.53
N ALA A 263 0.07 -5.21 -10.09
CA ALA A 263 -0.21 -3.78 -10.21
C ALA A 263 -0.22 -3.12 -8.83
N ARG A 264 -0.84 -3.73 -7.81
CA ARG A 264 -0.84 -3.21 -6.43
C ARG A 264 0.58 -3.10 -5.86
N ILE A 265 1.42 -4.13 -6.00
CA ILE A 265 2.82 -4.09 -5.54
C ILE A 265 3.62 -2.99 -6.26
N ARG A 266 3.52 -2.90 -7.59
CA ARG A 266 4.20 -1.86 -8.38
C ARG A 266 3.71 -0.46 -8.05
N THR A 267 2.40 -0.31 -7.84
CA THR A 267 1.83 0.98 -7.48
C THR A 267 2.26 1.36 -6.07
N LEU A 268 2.35 0.42 -5.12
CA LEU A 268 2.88 0.69 -3.78
C LEU A 268 4.37 1.08 -3.80
N GLY A 269 5.22 0.38 -4.57
CA GLY A 269 6.63 0.72 -4.74
C GLY A 269 6.86 2.07 -5.43
N ASN A 270 6.11 2.38 -6.50
CA ASN A 270 6.20 3.66 -7.20
C ASN A 270 5.58 4.83 -6.41
N ARG A 271 4.64 4.56 -5.48
CA ARG A 271 3.98 5.59 -4.65
C ARG A 271 4.89 6.17 -3.57
N LEU A 272 5.83 5.38 -3.03
CA LEU A 272 6.86 5.90 -2.13
C LEU A 272 7.77 6.92 -2.83
N ALA A 273 7.98 6.78 -4.14
CA ALA A 273 8.71 7.76 -4.94
C ALA A 273 7.89 9.02 -5.27
N GLN A 274 6.56 8.91 -5.44
CA GLN A 274 5.68 10.05 -5.78
C GLN A 274 5.26 10.92 -4.58
N ILE A 275 5.06 10.33 -3.40
CA ILE A 275 4.76 11.08 -2.16
C ILE A 275 5.89 12.08 -1.89
N SER A 276 7.16 11.65 -2.09
CA SER A 276 8.34 12.51 -2.02
C SER A 276 8.25 13.72 -2.97
N THR A 277 7.78 13.56 -4.21
CA THR A 277 7.66 14.68 -5.15
C THR A 277 6.56 15.68 -4.81
N PHE A 278 5.43 15.26 -4.25
CA PHE A 278 4.34 16.18 -3.85
C PHE A 278 4.71 17.00 -2.60
N THR A 279 5.40 16.41 -1.61
CA THR A 279 5.89 17.15 -0.44
C THR A 279 7.03 18.10 -0.82
N THR A 280 7.90 17.69 -1.75
CA THR A 280 9.02 18.53 -2.23
C THR A 280 8.53 19.71 -3.05
N LEU A 281 7.47 19.56 -3.86
CA LEU A 281 6.90 20.70 -4.61
C LEU A 281 6.32 21.77 -3.67
N LYS A 282 5.62 21.38 -2.59
CA LYS A 282 5.13 22.32 -1.56
C LYS A 282 6.27 23.02 -0.80
N GLY A 283 7.37 22.31 -0.51
CA GLY A 283 8.57 22.89 0.12
C GLY A 283 9.32 23.89 -0.79
N LEU A 284 9.33 23.65 -2.11
CA LEU A 284 10.01 24.52 -3.07
C LEU A 284 9.21 25.82 -3.35
N VAL A 285 7.89 25.77 -3.28
CA VAL A 285 7.02 26.93 -3.51
C VAL A 285 7.01 27.88 -2.29
N LEU A 286 7.02 27.35 -1.07
CA LEU A 286 7.12 28.16 0.16
C LEU A 286 8.51 28.82 0.36
N GLY A 287 9.56 28.28 -0.27
CA GLY A 287 10.91 28.86 -0.23
C GLY A 287 11.13 30.07 -1.16
N ARG A 288 10.19 30.37 -2.07
CA ARG A 288 10.32 31.48 -3.03
C ARG A 288 9.50 32.72 -2.69
N THR A 289 8.60 32.66 -1.71
CA THR A 289 7.75 33.79 -1.31
C THR A 289 8.31 34.63 -0.15
N PHE A 290 9.54 34.36 0.33
CA PHE A 290 10.21 35.15 1.38
C PHE A 290 11.52 35.81 0.97
N MET A 291 11.83 35.88 -0.32
CA MET A 291 12.89 36.76 -0.85
C MET A 291 12.37 37.48 -2.10
N GLY A 292 11.81 38.65 -1.88
CA GLY A 292 11.31 39.58 -2.91
C GLY A 292 10.75 40.82 -2.25
#